data_AF-A0A4U1BSL1-F1
#
_entry.id   AF-A0A4U1BSL1-F1
#
_cell.length_a   1.000
_cell.length_b   1.000
_cell.length_c   1.000
_cell.angle_alpha   90.00
_cell.angle_beta   90.00
_cell.angle_gamma   90.00
#
_symmetry.space_group_name_H-M   'P 1'
#
loop_
_entity.id
_entity.type
_entity.pdbx_description
1 polymer ?
#
loop_
_entity_poly.entity_id
_entity_poly.type
_entity_poly.pdbx_seq_one_letter_code
_entity_poly.pdbx_strand_id
1 'polypeptide(L)' 'MKATSSVLPCPFCGGLILSQAVLYSSWGDGHEAQLHIVCDDCEAAAPHSVWNHRVDDTALGVKPKRQTTAALIRRQ' A
#
# COMPACT_ATOMS: atom_id res chain seq x y z
N MET A 1 8.34 21.35 -18.01
CA MET A 1 9.27 20.30 -17.54
C MET A 1 8.47 19.40 -16.60
N LYS A 2 8.10 18.18 -17.03
CA LYS A 2 7.27 17.27 -16.23
C LYS A 2 8.21 16.45 -15.34
N ALA A 3 8.23 16.74 -14.04
CA ALA A 3 8.96 15.92 -13.09
C ALA A 3 8.34 14.52 -13.10
N THR A 4 9.01 13.56 -13.71
CA THR A 4 8.71 12.14 -13.54
C THR A 4 9.16 11.77 -12.13
N SER A 5 8.34 12.11 -11.13
CA SER A 5 8.46 11.48 -9.82
C SER A 5 8.36 9.99 -10.06
N SER A 6 9.38 9.23 -9.68
CA SER A 6 9.47 7.78 -9.83
C SER A 6 8.51 7.10 -8.85
N VAL A 7 7.21 7.33 -9.02
CA VAL A 7 6.19 6.73 -8.17
C VAL A 7 6.15 5.24 -8.49
N LEU A 8 6.38 4.41 -7.47
CA LEU A 8 6.35 2.96 -7.59
C LEU A 8 4.94 2.49 -8.02
N PRO A 9 4.84 1.36 -8.76
CA PRO A 9 3.57 0.81 -9.22
C PRO A 9 2.56 0.61 -8.09
N CYS A 10 1.27 0.54 -8.43
CA CYS A 10 0.23 0.25 -7.46
C CYS A 10 0.51 -1.09 -6.74
N PRO A 11 0.62 -1.10 -5.39
CA PRO A 11 0.92 -2.33 -4.66
C PRO A 11 -0.22 -3.36 -4.69
N PHE A 12 -1.42 -2.97 -5.15
CA PHE A 12 -2.61 -3.81 -5.18
C PHE A 12 -2.85 -4.43 -6.56
N CYS A 13 -2.82 -3.63 -7.64
CA CYS A 13 -3.10 -4.11 -9.00
C CYS A 13 -1.88 -4.11 -9.93
N GLY A 14 -0.75 -3.53 -9.53
CA GLY A 14 0.44 -3.39 -10.37
C GLY A 14 0.34 -2.29 -11.45
N GLY A 15 -0.75 -1.54 -11.49
CA GLY A 15 -0.97 -0.42 -12.42
C GLY A 15 0.06 0.70 -12.29
N LEU A 16 0.30 1.39 -13.41
CA LEU A 16 1.27 2.49 -13.51
C LEU A 16 0.60 3.86 -13.68
N ILE A 17 -0.72 3.88 -13.87
CA ILE A 17 -1.50 5.11 -14.00
C ILE A 17 -1.81 5.61 -12.59
N LEU A 18 -0.97 6.52 -12.11
CA LEU A 18 -1.03 7.07 -10.76
C LEU A 18 -1.22 8.58 -10.82
N SER A 19 -2.20 9.06 -10.08
CA SER A 19 -2.49 10.48 -9.89
C SER A 19 -2.16 10.90 -8.45
N GLN A 20 -1.97 12.21 -8.24
CA GLN A 20 -1.79 12.78 -6.91
C GLN A 20 -2.98 13.69 -6.61
N ALA A 21 -3.58 13.50 -5.45
CA ALA A 21 -4.74 14.28 -5.00
C ALA A 21 -4.53 14.76 -3.56
N VAL A 22 -4.96 15.98 -3.25
CA VAL A 22 -5.08 16.43 -1.87
C VAL A 22 -6.41 15.95 -1.34
N LEU A 23 -6.38 15.03 -0.38
CA LEU A 23 -7.58 14.50 0.28
C LEU A 23 -7.61 15.00 1.72
N TYR A 24 -8.81 15.29 2.20
CA TYR A 24 -9.06 15.70 3.58
C TYR A 24 -9.32 14.47 4.43
N SER A 25 -8.75 14.43 5.63
CA SER A 25 -9.02 13.35 6.57
C SER A 25 -10.52 13.27 6.86
N SER A 26 -11.09 12.07 6.73
CA SER A 26 -12.45 11.79 7.22
C SER A 26 -12.51 11.65 8.74
N TRP A 27 -11.34 11.60 9.40
CA TRP A 27 -11.18 11.44 10.84
C TRP A 27 -10.48 12.69 11.40
N GLY A 28 -11.19 13.53 12.14
CA GLY A 28 -10.66 14.79 12.69
C GLY A 28 -11.62 15.96 12.53
N ASP A 29 -11.10 17.18 12.60
CA ASP A 29 -11.85 18.44 12.40
C ASP A 29 -12.06 18.81 10.92
N GLY A 30 -11.59 17.95 10.00
CA GLY A 30 -11.73 18.13 8.55
C GLY A 30 -10.77 19.17 7.95
N HIS A 31 -9.85 19.73 8.74
CA HIS A 31 -8.87 20.71 8.27
C HIS A 31 -7.53 20.09 7.85
N GLU A 32 -7.32 18.82 8.19
CA GLU A 32 -6.12 18.07 7.84
C GLU A 32 -6.16 17.59 6.38
N ALA A 33 -5.62 18.41 5.49
CA ALA A 33 -5.40 18.09 4.10
C ALA A 33 -4.06 17.37 3.92
N GLN A 34 -4.06 16.21 3.28
CA GLN A 34 -2.83 15.44 3.01
C GLN A 34 -2.74 15.03 1.53
N LEU A 35 -1.52 15.07 1.00
CA LEU A 35 -1.23 14.58 -0.35
C LEU A 35 -1.32 13.05 -0.39
N HIS A 36 -2.19 12.54 -1.25
CA HIS A 36 -2.39 11.12 -1.51
C HIS A 36 -1.93 10.75 -2.91
N ILE A 37 -1.46 9.52 -3.06
CA ILE A 37 -1.33 8.86 -4.36
C ILE A 37 -2.59 8.03 -4.58
N VAL A 38 -3.18 8.14 -5.77
CA VAL A 38 -4.37 7.42 -6.20
C VAL A 38 -4.01 6.61 -7.44
N CYS A 39 -4.40 5.35 -7.47
CA CYS A 39 -4.31 4.52 -8.66
C CYS A 39 -5.58 4.66 -9.49
N ASP A 40 -5.44 5.11 -10.74
CA ASP A 40 -6.60 5.34 -11.61
C ASP A 40 -7.17 4.01 -12.18
N ASP A 41 -6.43 2.90 -12.06
CA ASP A 41 -6.86 1.58 -12.54
C ASP A 41 -7.74 0.83 -11.52
N CYS A 42 -7.46 0.96 -10.21
CA CYS A 42 -8.18 0.22 -9.16
C CYS A 42 -8.68 1.08 -8.00
N GLU A 43 -8.56 2.40 -8.12
CA GLU A 43 -9.02 3.40 -7.15
C GLU A 43 -8.38 3.30 -5.76
N ALA A 44 -7.33 2.48 -5.61
CA ALA A 44 -6.58 2.42 -4.36
C ALA A 44 -5.90 3.76 -4.10
N ALA A 45 -6.09 4.30 -2.89
CA ALA A 45 -5.52 5.57 -2.47
C ALA A 45 -4.85 5.44 -1.11
N ALA A 46 -3.70 6.08 -0.94
CA ALA A 46 -3.05 6.22 0.36
C ALA A 46 -2.20 7.50 0.43
N PRO A 47 -1.86 7.99 1.63
CA PRO A 47 -0.96 9.12 1.77
C PRO A 47 0.36 8.89 1.06
N HIS A 48 0.90 9.94 0.43
CA HIS A 48 2.16 9.87 -0.31
C HIS A 48 3.32 9.38 0.56
N SER A 49 3.30 9.66 1.87
CA SER A 49 4.33 9.24 2.83
C SER A 49 4.40 7.73 3.07
N VAL A 50 3.31 6.99 2.82
CA VAL A 50 3.22 5.55 3.09
C VAL A 50 3.00 4.72 1.83
N TRP A 51 2.89 5.35 0.66
CA TRP A 51 2.72 4.64 -0.60
C TRP A 51 3.89 3.69 -0.84
N ASN A 52 3.60 2.40 -1.03
CA ASN A 52 4.60 1.33 -1.14
C ASN A 52 5.55 1.16 0.07
N HIS A 53 5.25 1.78 1.22
CA HIS A 53 6.01 1.54 2.43
C HIS A 53 5.55 0.23 3.09
N ARG A 54 6.34 -0.84 2.92
CA ARG A 54 6.13 -2.10 3.65
C ARG A 54 6.85 -1.98 4.98
N VAL A 55 6.12 -2.11 6.07
CA VAL A 55 6.73 -2.29 7.39
C VAL A 55 7.19 -3.74 7.46
N ASP A 56 8.45 -3.99 7.80
CA ASP A 56 8.91 -5.35 8.07
C ASP A 56 8.08 -5.95 9.23
N ASP A 57 7.58 -7.17 9.08
CA ASP A 57 6.77 -7.86 10.09
C ASP A 57 7.47 -7.91 11.47
N THR A 58 8.81 -7.88 11.46
CA THR A 58 9.67 -7.78 12.65
C THR A 58 9.39 -6.53 13.49
N ALA A 59 9.03 -5.41 12.84
CA ALA A 59 8.80 -4.11 13.50
C ALA A 59 7.45 -4.04 14.23
N LEU A 60 6.49 -4.91 13.89
CA LEU A 60 5.18 -4.95 14.55
C LEU A 60 5.15 -5.90 15.76
N GLY A 61 6.26 -6.56 16.09
CA GLY A 61 6.30 -7.59 17.13
C GLY A 61 5.37 -8.78 16.84
N VAL A 62 4.84 -8.87 15.61
CA VAL A 62 3.98 -9.96 15.17
C VAL A 62 4.91 -11.13 14.88
N LYS A 63 4.92 -12.12 15.78
CA LYS A 63 5.64 -13.37 15.52
C LYS A 63 5.13 -13.92 14.18
N PRO A 64 5.99 -14.21 13.20
CA PRO A 64 5.53 -14.82 11.95
C PRO A 64 4.78 -16.10 12.32
N LYS A 65 3.49 -16.16 11.99
CA LYS A 65 2.74 -17.42 12.09
C LYS A 65 3.47 -18.37 11.16
N ARG A 66 4.18 -19.36 11.72
CA ARG A 66 4.70 -20.50 10.97
C ARG A 66 3.54 -21.00 10.12
N GLN A 67 3.60 -20.79 8.80
CA GLN A 67 2.79 -21.56 7.88
C GLN A 67 3.35 -22.98 7.96
N THR A 68 2.77 -23.81 8.82
CA THR A 68 2.89 -25.25 8.69
C THR A 68 2.23 -25.63 7.38
N THR A 69 3.00 -25.66 6.30
CA THR A 69 2.67 -26.47 5.14
C THR A 69 2.62 -27.92 5.62
N ALA A 70 1.42 -28.36 6.02
CA ALA A 70 1.12 -29.78 6.12
C ALA A 70 1.28 -30.36 4.72
N ALA A 71 2.49 -30.82 4.41
CA ALA A 71 2.76 -31.63 3.23
C ALA A 71 2.00 -32.95 3.42
N LEU A 72 0.77 -32.93 2.91
CA LEU A 72 0.10 -34.01 2.19
C LEU A 72 0.62 -35.42 2.51
N ILE A 73 -0.13 -36.12 3.35
CA ILE A 73 -0.13 -37.59 3.43
C ILE A 73 -0.28 -38.13 2.00
N ARG A 74 0.79 -38.69 1.45
CA ARG A 74 0.70 -39.64 0.34
C ARG A 74 1.05 -41.01 0.88
N ARG A 75 -0.01 -41.80 1.04
CA ARG A 75 0.02 -43.26 1.12
C ARG A 75 0.95 -43.80 0.03
N GLN A 76 1.95 -44.59 0.39
CA GLN A 76 2.30 -45.90 -0.19
C GLN A 76 3.01 -46.72 0.87
#